data_AF-A0A849C0X6-F1
#
_entry.id   AF-A0A849C0X6-F1
#
_cell.length_a   1.000
_cell.length_b   1.000
_cell.length_c   1.000
_cell.angle_alpha   90.00
_cell.angle_beta   90.00
_cell.angle_gamma   90.00
#
_symmetry.space_group_name_H-M   'P 1'
#
loop_
_entity.id
_entity.type
_entity.pdbx_description
1 polymer ?
#
loop_
_entity_poly.entity_id
_entity_poly.type
_entity_poly.pdbx_seq_one_letter_code
_entity_poly.pdbx_strand_id
1 'polypeptide(L)'
;MGSSLTNMLYGILLFVRWAGLIVISIAGIGILISEGIKSKLSPGKVLAVAGSAILAAVLVWVLPTLINYSRAEVGTVIPDMPVGGY
;
A
#
# COMPACT_ATOMS: atom_id res chain seq x y z
N MET A 1 6.00 -27.80 -4.04
CA MET A 1 6.78 -27.01 -5.01
C MET A 1 5.77 -26.12 -5.71
N GLY A 2 5.53 -24.92 -5.15
CA GLY A 2 4.51 -24.01 -5.67
C GLY A 2 4.76 -23.75 -7.15
N SER A 3 3.70 -23.90 -7.94
CA SER A 3 3.75 -23.76 -9.40
C SER A 3 4.48 -22.47 -9.81
N SER A 4 5.19 -22.48 -10.95
CA SER A 4 5.89 -21.28 -11.46
C SER A 4 5.00 -20.04 -11.52
N LEU A 5 3.68 -20.24 -11.67
CA LEU A 5 2.66 -19.19 -11.60
C LEU A 5 2.54 -18.55 -10.20
N THR A 6 2.51 -19.35 -9.14
CA THR A 6 2.44 -18.86 -7.75
C THR A 6 3.62 -17.94 -7.42
N ASN A 7 4.84 -18.36 -7.81
CA ASN A 7 6.05 -17.56 -7.59
C ASN A 7 6.03 -16.25 -8.39
N MET A 8 5.51 -16.28 -9.62
CA MET A 8 5.37 -15.09 -10.46
C MET A 8 4.35 -14.10 -9.88
N LEU A 9 3.19 -14.57 -9.44
CA LEU A 9 2.16 -13.74 -8.81
C LEU A 9 2.64 -13.12 -7.49
N TYR A 10 3.39 -13.87 -6.68
CA TYR A 10 4.01 -13.36 -5.46
C TYR A 10 5.05 -12.27 -5.77
N GLY A 11 5.87 -12.44 -6.81
CA GLY A 11 6.82 -11.42 -7.27
C GLY A 11 6.13 -10.13 -7.72
N ILE A 12 5.03 -10.24 -8.48
CA ILE A 12 4.21 -9.09 -8.90
C ILE A 12 3.60 -8.39 -7.68
N LEU A 13 3.05 -9.15 -6.73
CA LEU A 13 2.49 -8.61 -5.49
C LEU A 13 3.53 -7.79 -4.73
N LEU A 14 4.74 -8.33 -4.55
CA LEU A 14 5.83 -7.61 -3.89
C LEU A 14 6.19 -6.34 -4.67
N PHE A 15 6.34 -6.42 -5.99
CA PHE A 15 6.65 -5.27 -6.82
C PHE A 15 5.61 -4.15 -6.67
N VAL A 16 4.32 -4.46 -6.80
CA VAL A 16 3.24 -3.47 -6.66
C VAL A 16 3.25 -2.85 -5.26
N ARG A 17 3.53 -3.63 -4.22
CA ARG A 17 3.60 -3.15 -2.84
C ARG A 17 4.74 -2.15 -2.63
N TRP A 18 5.93 -2.49 -3.10
CA TRP A 18 7.10 -1.62 -2.99
C TRP A 18 6.98 -0.38 -3.89
N ALA A 19 6.58 -0.54 -5.14
CA ALA A 19 6.38 0.55 -6.09
C ALA A 19 5.30 1.53 -5.59
N GLY A 20 4.18 1.02 -5.07
CA GLY A 20 3.11 1.84 -4.51
C GLY A 20 3.57 2.68 -3.31
N LEU A 21 4.32 2.07 -2.38
CA LEU A 21 4.89 2.80 -1.23
C LEU A 21 5.87 3.89 -1.66
N ILE A 22 6.72 3.61 -2.64
CA ILE A 22 7.67 4.59 -3.18
C ILE A 22 6.94 5.77 -3.81
N VAL A 23 5.92 5.51 -4.65
CA VAL A 23 5.14 6.56 -5.32
C VAL A 23 4.42 7.44 -4.29
N ILE A 24 3.78 6.85 -3.28
CA ILE A 24 3.09 7.61 -2.23
C ILE A 24 4.08 8.43 -1.40
N SER A 25 5.26 7.88 -1.12
CA SER A 25 6.31 8.60 -0.39
C SER A 25 6.79 9.82 -1.17
N ILE A 26 7.08 9.66 -2.47
CA ILE A 26 7.49 10.76 -3.35
C ILE A 26 6.38 11.82 -3.45
N ALA A 27 5.13 11.39 -3.68
CA ALA A 27 4.00 12.30 -3.77
C ALA A 27 3.76 13.06 -2.45
N GLY A 28 3.82 12.36 -1.31
CA GLY A 28 3.66 12.95 0.02
C GLY A 28 4.74 13.97 0.34
N ILE A 29 6.01 13.65 0.07
CA ILE A 29 7.13 14.59 0.23
C ILE A 29 6.96 15.78 -0.72
N GLY A 30 6.59 15.55 -1.98
CA GLY A 30 6.36 16.62 -2.95
C GLY A 30 5.25 17.59 -2.53
N ILE A 31 4.16 17.07 -1.97
CA ILE A 31 3.08 17.88 -1.41
C ILE A 31 3.57 18.67 -0.19
N LEU A 32 4.27 18.03 0.76
CA LEU A 32 4.82 18.70 1.94
C LEU A 32 5.79 19.83 1.58
N ILE A 33 6.64 19.62 0.57
CA ILE A 33 7.57 20.65 0.07
C ILE A 33 6.81 21.79 -0.62
N SER A 34 5.86 21.47 -1.51
CA SER A 34 5.04 22.45 -2.23
C SER A 34 4.23 23.32 -1.26
N GLU A 35 3.63 22.70 -0.25
CA GLU A 35 2.91 23.35 0.83
C GLU A 35 3.86 24.17 1.72
N GLY A 36 5.00 23.61 2.13
CA GLY A 36 6.00 24.33 2.93
C GLY A 36 6.60 25.57 2.24
N ILE A 37 6.66 25.58 0.91
CA ILE A 37 7.16 26.72 0.12
C ILE A 37 6.07 27.77 -0.13
N LYS A 38 4.82 27.35 -0.43
CA LYS A 38 3.74 28.27 -0.78
C LYS A 38 3.07 28.95 0.41
N SER A 39 2.97 28.22 1.51
CA SER A 39 2.22 28.66 2.67
C SER A 39 3.21 28.66 3.84
N LYS A 40 3.37 29.81 4.52
CA LYS A 40 4.00 29.86 5.85
C LYS A 40 3.13 29.05 6.82
N LEU A 41 3.09 27.73 6.66
CA LEU A 41 2.11 26.89 7.30
C LEU A 41 2.34 26.90 8.80
N SER A 42 1.26 27.10 9.54
CA SER A 42 1.29 26.84 10.97
C SER A 42 1.63 25.35 11.18
N PRO A 43 2.41 25.01 12.21
CA PRO A 43 2.84 23.63 12.47
C PRO A 43 1.72 22.59 12.42
N GLY A 44 0.49 22.96 12.80
CA GLY A 44 -0.68 22.06 12.75
C GLY A 44 -1.07 21.63 11.34
N LYS A 45 -0.94 22.49 10.32
CA LYS A 45 -1.26 22.10 8.93
C LYS A 45 -0.23 21.13 8.36
N VAL A 46 1.05 21.30 8.71
CA VAL A 46 2.12 20.37 8.33
C VAL A 46 1.86 18.97 8.92
N LEU A 47 1.47 18.90 10.19
CA LEU A 47 1.10 17.64 10.84
C LEU A 47 -0.12 16.98 10.18
N ALA A 48 -1.12 17.76 9.78
CA ALA A 48 -2.30 17.22 9.10
C ALA A 48 -1.95 16.61 7.74
N VAL A 49 -1.11 17.28 6.94
CA VAL A 49 -0.66 16.78 5.62
C VAL A 49 0.26 15.56 5.78
N ALA A 50 1.16 15.57 6.75
CA ALA A 50 2.02 14.43 7.03
C ALA A 50 1.18 13.22 7.50
N GLY A 51 0.22 13.45 8.41
CA GLY A 51 -0.68 12.40 8.91
C GLY A 51 -1.55 11.79 7.82
N SER A 52 -2.09 12.60 6.90
CA SER A 52 -2.89 12.10 5.78
C SER A 52 -2.05 11.32 4.77
N ALA A 53 -0.80 11.74 4.51
CA ALA A 53 0.13 10.99 3.67
C ALA A 53 0.50 9.63 4.29
N ILE A 54 0.75 9.57 5.60
CA ILE A 54 1.02 8.32 6.33
C ILE A 54 -0.20 7.39 6.27
N LEU A 55 -1.40 7.92 6.54
CA LEU A 55 -2.64 7.14 6.47
C LEU A 55 -2.86 6.55 5.07
N ALA A 56 -2.66 7.36 4.02
CA ALA A 56 -2.76 6.90 2.64
C ALA A 56 -1.75 5.78 2.33
N ALA A 57 -0.50 5.93 2.80
CA ALA A 57 0.53 4.90 2.63
C ALA A 57 0.13 3.58 3.30
N VAL A 58 -0.38 3.63 4.53
CA VAL A 58 -0.86 2.44 5.27
C VAL A 58 -2.04 1.79 4.55
N LEU A 59 -3.02 2.57 4.10
CA LEU A 59 -4.18 2.04 3.38
C LEU A 59 -3.78 1.33 2.09
N VAL A 60 -2.90 1.93 1.29
CA VAL A 60 -2.42 1.30 0.05
C VAL A 60 -1.55 0.07 0.33
N TRP A 61 -0.81 0.07 1.45
CA TRP A 61 -0.01 -1.09 1.84
C TRP A 61 -0.85 -2.31 2.24
N VAL A 62 -2.00 -2.07 2.86
CA VAL A 62 -2.91 -3.10 3.37
C VAL A 62 -3.98 -3.50 2.33
N LEU A 63 -4.28 -2.63 1.37
CA LEU A 63 -5.31 -2.83 0.35
C LEU A 63 -5.18 -4.17 -0.42
N PRO A 64 -3.99 -4.62 -0.88
CA PRO A 64 -3.87 -5.90 -1.57
C PRO A 64 -4.27 -7.09 -0.68
N THR A 65 -3.92 -7.01 0.61
CA THR A 65 -4.29 -8.03 1.60
C THR A 65 -5.81 -8.05 1.82
N LEU A 66 -6.43 -6.86 1.94
CA LEU A 66 -7.89 -6.73 2.07
C LEU A 66 -8.64 -7.24 0.85
N ILE A 67 -8.16 -6.93 -0.36
CA ILE A 67 -8.74 -7.43 -1.61
C ILE A 67 -8.64 -8.97 -1.67
N ASN A 68 -7.53 -9.54 -1.23
CA ASN A 68 -7.40 -11.00 -1.17
C ASN A 68 -8.34 -11.62 -0.12
N TYR A 69 -8.50 -10.99 1.04
CA TYR A 69 -9.42 -11.44 2.09
C TYR A 69 -10.88 -11.38 1.63
N SER A 70 -11.30 -10.27 1.00
CA SER A 70 -12.66 -10.12 0.49
C SER A 70 -12.98 -11.07 -0.67
N ARG A 71 -11.98 -11.48 -1.47
CA ARG A 71 -12.15 -12.53 -2.49
C ARG A 71 -12.32 -13.92 -1.87
N ALA A 72 -11.71 -14.19 -0.73
CA ALA A 72 -11.87 -15.46 -0.01
C ALA A 72 -13.30 -15.65 0.52
N GLU A 73 -13.99 -14.57 0.91
CA GLU A 73 -15.38 -14.65 1.40
C GLU A 73 -16.42 -14.85 0.28
N VAL A 74 -16.12 -14.47 -0.96
CA VAL A 74 -17.10 -14.50 -2.08
C VAL A 74 -17.03 -15.80 -2.89
N GLY A 75 -15.96 -16.60 -2.75
CA GLY A 75 -15.81 -17.81 -3.52
C GLY A 75 -15.04 -18.88 -2.78
N THR A 76 -15.78 -19.83 -2.20
CA THR A 76 -15.33 -21.17 -1.79
C THR A 76 -14.26 -21.23 -0.69
N VAL A 77 -14.50 -22.13 0.26
CA VAL A 77 -13.55 -22.68 1.24
C VAL A 77 -12.19 -22.94 0.58
N ILE A 78 -11.26 -21.99 0.67
CA ILE A 78 -9.83 -22.24 0.48
C ILE A 78 -9.26 -22.27 1.90
N PRO A 79 -8.61 -23.37 2.32
CA PRO A 79 -7.98 -23.44 3.63
C PRO A 79 -7.05 -22.24 3.82
N ASP A 80 -7.03 -21.67 5.01
CA ASP A 80 -6.13 -20.59 5.43
C ASP A 80 -4.67 -20.95 5.09
N MET A 81 -4.23 -20.54 3.91
CA MET A 81 -2.89 -20.75 3.44
C MET A 81 -2.40 -19.38 2.95
N PRO A 82 -1.23 -18.92 3.44
CA PRO A 82 -0.67 -17.65 2.99
C PRO A 82 -0.54 -17.68 1.46
N VAL A 83 -0.85 -16.58 0.79
CA VAL A 83 -0.69 -16.45 -0.66
C VAL A 83 0.76 -16.84 -1.02
N GLY A 84 0.95 -18.07 -1.52
CA GLY A 84 2.27 -18.69 -1.68
C GLY A 84 2.47 -20.09 -1.07
N GLY A 85 1.57 -20.61 -0.23
CA GLY A 85 1.46 -22.04 0.09
C GLY A 85 0.16 -22.57 -0.51
N TYR A 86 0.09 -23.59 -1.35
CA TYR A 86 0.99 -24.72 -1.60
C TYR A 86 1.27 -24.88 -3.10
#